data_AF-A0A2M7B606-F1
#
_entry.id   AF-A0A2M7B606-F1
#
_cell.length_a   1.000
_cell.length_b   1.000
_cell.length_c   1.000
_cell.angle_alpha   90.00
_cell.angle_beta   90.00
_cell.angle_gamma   90.00
#
_symmetry.space_group_name_H-M   'P 1'
#
loop_
_entity.id
_entity.type
_entity.pdbx_description
1 polymer ?
#
loop_
_entity_poly.entity_id
_entity_poly.type
_entity_poly.pdbx_seq_one_letter_code
_entity_poly.pdbx_strand_id
1 'polypeptide(L)'
;MKMNFKKIGANALGMILMINFSMPVALFNQTATSAPSQPQERFQERFQERFCSRLIETISKFDQRIADQKAKLQTKQEEQLLKLKNRQTERDSWLLGNRIKRDDNRQEHYAKIEARAQTDIQKQAVAAFKAIVEAAIVARRQAIDATIEKFRQDISQAIASRKQAVSAAVQTFQNVKIAALEKAKADCAAGINPKTVRENFRQAMKAGQD
;
A
#
# COMPACT_ATOMS: atom_id res chain seq x y z
N MET A 1 -14.65 -20.30 -13.42
CA MET A 1 -15.01 -19.17 -12.55
C MET A 1 -14.95 -17.89 -13.36
N LYS A 2 -16.11 -17.27 -13.63
CA LYS A 2 -16.22 -16.02 -14.41
C LYS A 2 -15.75 -14.85 -13.55
N MET A 3 -14.67 -14.17 -13.94
CA MET A 3 -14.28 -12.89 -13.33
C MET A 3 -14.97 -11.75 -14.09
N ASN A 4 -15.87 -11.06 -13.40
CA ASN A 4 -16.48 -9.81 -13.85
C ASN A 4 -15.48 -8.66 -13.64
N PHE A 5 -14.82 -8.22 -14.70
CA PHE A 5 -14.07 -6.98 -14.74
C PHE A 5 -15.03 -5.84 -15.14
N LYS A 6 -15.67 -5.19 -14.16
CA LYS A 6 -16.41 -3.95 -14.39
C LYS A 6 -15.54 -2.76 -13.99
N LYS A 7 -15.11 -2.05 -15.04
CA LYS A 7 -14.73 -0.64 -15.17
C LYS A 7 -15.00 0.24 -13.95
N ILE A 8 -13.95 0.87 -13.42
CA ILE A 8 -13.91 2.24 -12.89
C ILE A 8 -12.46 2.68 -13.17
N GLY A 9 -12.12 3.66 -14.01
CA GLY A 9 -12.82 4.86 -14.41
C GLY A 9 -11.79 5.97 -14.30
N ALA A 10 -10.97 6.13 -15.33
CA ALA A 10 -10.13 7.30 -15.49
C ALA A 10 -11.05 8.52 -15.57
N ASN A 11 -10.90 9.49 -14.68
CA ASN A 11 -11.50 10.80 -14.84
C ASN A 11 -10.41 11.87 -14.80
N ALA A 12 -10.30 12.51 -15.96
CA ALA A 12 -9.49 13.67 -16.24
C ALA A 12 -10.11 14.94 -15.64
N LEU A 13 -9.26 15.96 -15.54
CA LEU A 13 -9.51 17.41 -15.63
C LEU A 13 -10.94 17.93 -15.40
N GLY A 14 -11.04 18.85 -14.44
CA GLY A 14 -12.06 19.89 -14.41
C GLY A 14 -11.49 21.18 -13.81
N MET A 15 -11.13 22.13 -14.68
CA MET A 15 -10.93 23.53 -14.30
C MET A 15 -12.18 24.09 -13.62
N ILE A 16 -12.02 24.83 -12.52
CA ILE A 16 -12.88 25.99 -12.25
C ILE A 16 -11.97 27.16 -11.88
N LEU A 17 -11.88 28.05 -12.86
CA LEU A 17 -11.34 29.39 -12.81
C LEU A 17 -12.52 30.28 -12.38
N MET A 18 -12.41 30.96 -11.24
CA MET A 18 -13.30 32.07 -10.90
C MET A 18 -12.47 33.24 -10.38
N ILE A 19 -12.20 34.15 -11.30
CA ILE A 19 -11.82 35.54 -11.09
C ILE A 19 -13.10 36.33 -10.77
N ASN A 20 -13.05 37.13 -9.70
CA ASN A 20 -13.80 38.39 -9.49
C ASN A 20 -12.99 39.15 -8.42
N PHE A 21 -12.13 40.11 -8.71
CA PHE A 21 -12.28 41.46 -9.31
C PHE A 21 -13.05 42.47 -8.44
N SER A 22 -12.30 43.50 -8.00
CA SER A 22 -12.70 44.84 -7.49
C SER A 22 -13.51 44.89 -6.17
N MET A 23 -13.14 45.67 -5.15
CA MET A 23 -12.63 47.06 -5.13
C MET A 23 -11.71 47.38 -3.93
N PRO A 24 -10.93 48.47 -4.02
CA PRO A 24 -10.18 49.05 -2.92
C PRO A 24 -11.12 49.86 -1.98
N VAL A 25 -11.06 49.59 -0.69
CA VAL A 25 -11.70 50.46 0.31
C VAL A 25 -10.61 50.99 1.24
N ALA A 26 -10.40 52.30 1.11
CA ALA A 26 -9.80 53.26 2.02
C ALA A 26 -8.85 52.72 3.10
N LEU A 27 -7.60 53.20 3.00
CA LEU A 27 -6.76 53.52 4.13
C LEU A 27 -7.57 54.26 5.20
N PHE A 28 -7.85 53.61 6.33
CA PHE A 28 -8.07 54.29 7.60
C PHE A 28 -6.86 54.01 8.48
N ASN A 29 -5.89 54.93 8.40
CA ASN A 29 -4.80 55.03 9.34
C ASN A 29 -5.38 55.63 10.64
N GLN A 30 -5.87 54.78 11.54
CA GLN A 30 -6.05 55.16 12.94
C GLN A 30 -4.82 54.69 13.71
N THR A 31 -3.90 55.62 13.93
CA THR A 31 -3.06 55.61 15.13
C THR A 31 -3.98 55.78 16.33
N ALA A 32 -4.58 54.68 16.79
CA ALA A 32 -5.27 54.62 18.06
C ALA A 32 -4.23 54.31 19.14
N THR A 33 -3.83 55.35 19.84
CA THR A 33 -3.19 55.32 21.15
C THR A 33 -3.94 54.34 22.05
N SER A 34 -3.22 53.39 22.65
CA SER A 34 -3.76 52.29 23.46
C SER A 34 -4.53 52.79 24.69
N ALA A 35 -5.86 52.76 24.59
CA ALA A 35 -6.78 52.77 25.74
C ALA A 35 -6.92 51.33 26.30
N PRO A 36 -7.21 51.15 27.61
CA PRO A 36 -7.14 49.85 28.25
C PRO A 36 -8.20 48.90 27.70
N SER A 37 -7.75 47.80 27.07
CA SER A 37 -8.60 46.72 26.58
C SER A 37 -9.56 46.24 27.66
N GLN A 38 -10.83 46.07 27.30
CA GLN A 38 -11.86 45.61 28.21
C GLN A 38 -11.47 44.24 28.81
N PRO A 39 -11.90 43.90 30.04
CA PRO A 39 -11.57 42.62 30.68
C PRO A 39 -11.85 41.39 29.81
N GLN A 40 -12.83 41.47 28.91
CA GLN A 40 -13.20 40.43 27.96
C GLN A 40 -12.19 40.25 26.81
N GLU A 41 -11.61 41.31 26.26
CA GLU A 41 -10.61 41.24 25.18
C GLU A 41 -9.30 40.64 25.69
N ARG A 42 -8.86 41.06 26.89
CA ARG A 42 -7.68 40.51 27.57
C ARG A 42 -7.83 39.05 28.01
N PHE A 43 -9.07 38.55 28.13
CA PHE A 43 -9.35 37.14 28.36
C PHE A 43 -9.28 36.34 27.06
N GLN A 44 -9.82 36.88 25.97
CA GLN A 44 -9.80 36.24 24.65
C GLN A 44 -8.37 36.07 24.11
N GLU A 45 -7.51 37.08 24.22
CA GLU A 45 -6.11 36.99 23.80
C GLU A 45 -5.34 35.90 24.57
N ARG A 46 -5.45 35.88 25.90
CA ARG A 46 -4.81 34.85 26.75
C ARG A 46 -5.34 33.45 26.48
N PHE A 47 -6.63 33.32 26.16
CA PHE A 47 -7.23 32.05 25.78
C PHE A 47 -6.71 31.58 24.41
N GLN A 48 -6.56 32.50 23.46
CA GLN A 48 -6.07 32.23 22.11
C GLN A 48 -4.60 31.79 22.12
N GLU A 49 -3.72 32.48 22.86
CA GLU A 49 -2.32 32.07 23.04
C GLU A 49 -2.19 30.68 23.68
N ARG A 50 -3.00 30.39 24.72
CA ARG A 50 -3.04 29.06 25.35
C ARG A 50 -3.57 27.98 24.41
N PHE A 51 -4.52 28.31 23.54
CA PHE A 51 -5.01 27.37 22.54
C PHE A 51 -3.94 27.06 21.49
N CYS A 52 -3.33 28.10 20.91
CA CYS A 52 -2.34 27.97 19.86
C CYS A 52 -1.07 27.24 20.34
N SER A 53 -0.59 27.53 21.56
CA SER A 53 0.52 26.79 22.19
C SER A 53 0.19 25.29 22.39
N ARG A 54 -0.99 24.97 22.93
CA ARG A 54 -1.43 23.56 23.10
C ARG A 54 -1.62 22.84 21.79
N LEU A 55 -2.12 23.53 20.76
CA LEU A 55 -2.28 22.98 19.43
C LEU A 55 -0.90 22.55 18.89
N ILE A 56 0.09 23.45 18.94
CA ILE A 56 1.48 23.19 18.50
C ILE A 56 2.11 22.03 19.29
N GLU A 57 1.92 21.96 20.60
CA GLU A 57 2.43 20.84 21.41
C GLU A 57 1.75 19.51 21.07
N THR A 58 0.44 19.54 20.80
CA THR A 58 -0.30 18.33 20.39
C THR A 58 0.19 17.83 19.04
N ILE A 59 0.53 18.76 18.14
CA ILE A 59 1.06 18.49 16.80
C ILE A 59 2.39 17.72 16.85
N SER A 60 3.33 18.09 17.72
CA SER A 60 4.63 17.41 17.79
C SER A 60 4.48 15.94 18.24
N LYS A 61 3.53 15.66 19.13
CA LYS A 61 3.15 14.28 19.52
C LYS A 61 2.55 13.49 18.35
N PHE A 62 1.94 14.15 17.37
CA PHE A 62 1.45 13.49 16.15
C PHE A 62 2.58 13.10 15.19
N ASP A 63 3.70 13.82 15.12
CA ASP A 63 4.85 13.41 14.29
C ASP A 63 5.46 12.09 14.76
N GLN A 64 5.66 11.95 16.07
CA GLN A 64 6.13 10.70 16.68
C GLN A 64 5.19 9.54 16.35
N ARG A 65 3.87 9.73 16.51
CA ARG A 65 2.87 8.70 16.17
C ARG A 65 2.93 8.29 14.70
N ILE A 66 3.16 9.21 13.78
CA ILE A 66 3.28 8.88 12.35
C ILE A 66 4.55 8.07 12.08
N ALA A 67 5.68 8.47 12.69
CA ALA A 67 6.93 7.72 12.58
C ALA A 67 6.76 6.30 13.12
N ASP A 68 6.14 6.13 14.29
CA ASP A 68 5.85 4.83 14.90
C ASP A 68 4.96 3.97 14.00
N GLN A 69 3.90 4.55 13.42
CA GLN A 69 3.00 3.82 12.51
C GLN A 69 3.70 3.43 11.21
N LYS A 70 4.58 4.28 10.67
CA LYS A 70 5.40 3.96 9.49
C LYS A 70 6.35 2.79 9.78
N ALA A 71 7.02 2.81 10.94
CA ALA A 71 7.88 1.71 11.37
C ALA A 71 7.09 0.41 11.52
N LYS A 72 5.94 0.44 12.22
CA LYS A 72 5.05 -0.73 12.36
C LYS A 72 4.59 -1.29 11.02
N LEU A 73 4.25 -0.41 10.08
CA LEU A 73 3.87 -0.81 8.72
C LEU A 73 5.03 -1.53 8.01
N GLN A 74 6.25 -0.99 8.09
CA GLN A 74 7.44 -1.59 7.49
C GLN A 74 7.72 -2.98 8.07
N THR A 75 7.73 -3.12 9.39
CA THR A 75 7.91 -4.41 10.06
C THR A 75 6.84 -5.42 9.64
N LYS A 76 5.56 -5.00 9.59
CA LYS A 76 4.46 -5.87 9.12
C LYS A 76 4.65 -6.33 7.67
N GLN A 77 5.18 -5.47 6.79
CA GLN A 77 5.46 -5.82 5.40
C GLN A 77 6.59 -6.85 5.32
N GLU A 78 7.66 -6.67 6.08
CA GLU A 78 8.81 -7.58 6.13
C GLU A 78 8.42 -8.95 6.69
N GLU A 79 7.65 -9.00 7.78
CA GLU A 79 7.12 -10.24 8.34
C GLU A 79 6.27 -11.02 7.33
N GLN A 80 5.42 -10.32 6.56
CA GLN A 80 4.59 -10.95 5.54
C GLN A 80 5.43 -11.50 4.39
N LEU A 81 6.44 -10.76 3.94
CA LEU A 81 7.37 -11.21 2.90
C LEU A 81 8.15 -12.45 3.34
N LEU A 82 8.62 -12.47 4.59
CA LEU A 82 9.31 -13.63 5.15
C LEU A 82 8.39 -14.85 5.22
N LYS A 83 7.17 -14.69 5.71
CA LYS A 83 6.16 -15.77 5.74
C LYS A 83 5.86 -16.31 4.34
N LEU A 84 5.75 -15.43 3.35
CA LEU A 84 5.50 -15.82 1.97
C LEU A 84 6.69 -16.60 1.39
N LYS A 85 7.91 -16.14 1.60
CA LYS A 85 9.13 -16.83 1.17
C LYS A 85 9.25 -18.21 1.79
N ASN A 86 9.05 -18.33 3.10
CA ASN A 86 9.12 -19.62 3.80
C ASN A 86 8.08 -20.61 3.25
N ARG A 87 6.83 -20.15 3.03
CA ARG A 87 5.77 -20.99 2.42
C ARG A 87 6.06 -21.39 0.98
N GLN A 88 6.82 -20.59 0.23
CA GLN A 88 7.26 -20.96 -1.12
C GLN A 88 8.31 -22.06 -1.05
N THR A 89 9.33 -21.90 -0.21
CA THR A 89 10.38 -22.89 -0.01
C THR A 89 9.83 -24.24 0.47
N GLU A 90 8.90 -24.23 1.43
CA GLU A 90 8.25 -25.44 1.93
C GLU A 90 7.47 -26.15 0.81
N ARG A 91 6.69 -25.40 0.03
CA ARG A 91 5.94 -25.97 -1.10
C ARG A 91 6.85 -26.51 -2.20
N ASP A 92 7.98 -25.87 -2.46
CA ASP A 92 8.97 -26.33 -3.44
C ASP A 92 9.64 -27.63 -3.02
N SER A 93 10.03 -27.72 -1.74
CA SER A 93 10.56 -28.95 -1.17
C SER A 93 9.55 -30.09 -1.23
N TRP A 94 8.29 -29.83 -0.85
CA TRP A 94 7.21 -30.81 -0.92
C TRP A 94 6.92 -31.27 -2.35
N LEU A 95 6.90 -30.33 -3.31
CA LEU A 95 6.69 -30.64 -4.72
C LEU A 95 7.83 -31.51 -5.27
N LEU A 96 9.08 -31.17 -4.95
CA LEU A 96 10.26 -31.91 -5.37
C LEU A 96 10.24 -33.34 -4.80
N GLY A 97 9.98 -33.50 -3.51
CA GLY A 97 9.89 -34.81 -2.87
C GLY A 97 8.81 -35.70 -3.52
N ASN A 98 7.66 -35.12 -3.83
CA ASN A 98 6.60 -35.84 -4.54
C ASN A 98 6.97 -36.20 -5.98
N ARG A 99 7.74 -35.36 -6.67
CA ARG A 99 8.23 -35.65 -8.02
C ARG A 99 9.19 -36.84 -8.00
N ILE A 100 10.15 -36.85 -7.08
CA ILE A 100 11.09 -37.95 -6.87
C ILE A 100 10.34 -39.25 -6.60
N LYS A 101 9.44 -39.27 -5.62
CA LYS A 101 8.65 -40.48 -5.30
C LYS A 101 7.84 -41.00 -6.49
N ARG A 102 7.27 -40.10 -7.31
CA ARG A 102 6.54 -40.50 -8.53
C ARG A 102 7.45 -40.99 -9.64
N ASP A 103 8.68 -40.50 -9.70
CA ASP A 103 9.70 -40.97 -10.63
C ASP A 103 10.17 -42.36 -10.24
N ASP A 104 10.50 -42.59 -8.97
CA ASP A 104 10.91 -43.89 -8.44
C ASP A 104 9.84 -44.95 -8.67
N ASN A 105 8.59 -44.69 -8.26
CA ASN A 105 7.47 -45.60 -8.47
C ASN A 105 7.28 -45.94 -9.96
N ARG A 106 7.47 -44.96 -10.84
CA ARG A 106 7.30 -45.16 -12.28
C ARG A 106 8.43 -46.00 -12.86
N GLN A 107 9.68 -45.79 -12.42
CA GLN A 107 10.81 -46.63 -12.80
C GLN A 107 10.60 -48.08 -12.36
N GLU A 108 10.09 -48.30 -11.14
CA GLU A 108 9.72 -49.65 -10.69
C GLU A 108 8.63 -50.29 -11.57
N HIS A 109 7.62 -49.52 -11.97
CA HIS A 109 6.58 -50.00 -12.87
C HIS A 109 7.13 -50.35 -14.26
N TYR A 110 8.03 -49.54 -14.80
CA TYR A 110 8.69 -49.86 -16.07
C TYR A 110 9.50 -51.15 -15.97
N ALA A 111 10.30 -51.32 -14.91
CA ALA A 111 11.06 -52.54 -14.69
C ALA A 111 10.16 -53.79 -14.63
N LYS A 112 8.99 -53.68 -13.97
CA LYS A 112 8.00 -54.77 -13.91
C LYS A 112 7.40 -55.10 -15.29
N ILE A 113 7.18 -54.10 -16.14
CA ILE A 113 6.62 -54.32 -17.49
C ILE A 113 7.70 -54.88 -18.42
N GLU A 114 8.93 -54.39 -18.34
CA GLU A 114 10.09 -54.89 -19.10
C GLU A 114 10.37 -56.35 -18.77
N ALA A 115 10.33 -56.74 -17.49
CA ALA A 115 10.50 -58.14 -17.08
C ALA A 115 9.42 -59.09 -17.63
N ARG A 116 8.24 -58.56 -17.99
CA ARG A 116 7.14 -59.34 -18.58
C ARG A 116 7.20 -59.40 -20.11
N ALA A 117 8.00 -58.55 -20.75
CA ALA A 117 8.14 -58.51 -22.20
C ALA A 117 9.09 -59.63 -22.66
N GLN A 118 8.53 -60.74 -23.13
CA GLN A 118 9.31 -61.93 -23.50
C GLN A 118 9.77 -61.88 -24.97
N THR A 119 8.96 -61.29 -25.85
CA THR A 119 9.27 -61.18 -27.28
C THR A 119 9.91 -59.85 -27.63
N ASP A 120 10.68 -59.81 -28.72
CA ASP A 120 11.33 -58.57 -29.16
C ASP A 120 10.30 -57.50 -29.56
N ILE A 121 9.16 -57.91 -30.13
CA ILE A 121 8.03 -57.02 -30.44
C ILE A 121 7.49 -56.39 -29.15
N GLN A 122 7.30 -57.17 -28.09
CA GLN A 122 6.86 -56.64 -26.79
C GLN A 122 7.89 -55.69 -26.18
N LYS A 123 9.19 -56.02 -26.24
CA LYS A 123 10.25 -55.15 -25.73
C LYS A 123 10.29 -53.80 -26.47
N GLN A 124 10.14 -53.82 -27.80
CA GLN A 124 10.04 -52.59 -28.61
C GLN A 124 8.81 -51.76 -28.23
N ALA A 125 7.65 -52.39 -28.04
CA ALA A 125 6.43 -51.70 -27.62
C ALA A 125 6.57 -51.06 -26.23
N VAL A 126 7.23 -51.74 -25.29
CA VAL A 126 7.50 -51.21 -23.95
C VAL A 126 8.47 -50.02 -24.02
N ALA A 127 9.51 -50.10 -24.84
CA ALA A 127 10.43 -48.99 -25.04
C ALA A 127 9.72 -47.75 -25.62
N ALA A 128 8.85 -47.94 -26.62
CA ALA A 128 8.05 -46.86 -27.19
C ALA A 128 7.08 -46.26 -26.17
N PHE A 129 6.41 -47.11 -25.37
CA PHE A 129 5.54 -46.67 -24.28
C PHE A 129 6.29 -45.81 -23.26
N LYS A 130 7.45 -46.27 -22.77
CA LYS A 130 8.29 -45.51 -21.83
C LYS A 130 8.65 -44.13 -22.39
N ALA A 131 9.09 -44.08 -23.66
CA ALA A 131 9.46 -42.84 -24.31
C ALA A 131 8.29 -41.83 -24.38
N ILE A 132 7.10 -42.29 -24.78
CA ILE A 132 5.90 -41.44 -24.87
C ILE A 132 5.49 -40.93 -23.49
N VAL A 133 5.52 -41.79 -22.46
CA VAL A 133 5.13 -41.40 -21.10
C VAL A 133 6.13 -40.40 -20.49
N GLU A 134 7.44 -40.62 -20.65
CA GLU A 134 8.44 -39.66 -20.18
C GLU A 134 8.30 -38.30 -20.88
N ALA A 135 8.09 -38.29 -22.21
CA ALA A 135 7.86 -37.05 -22.95
C ALA A 135 6.62 -36.30 -22.43
N ALA A 136 5.50 -37.01 -22.19
CA ALA A 136 4.29 -36.42 -21.65
C ALA A 136 4.49 -35.87 -20.22
N ILE A 137 5.25 -36.56 -19.37
CA ILE A 137 5.55 -36.10 -18.01
C ILE A 137 6.43 -34.86 -18.02
N VAL A 138 7.46 -34.82 -18.88
CA VAL A 138 8.32 -33.64 -19.05
C VAL A 138 7.48 -32.44 -19.52
N ALA A 139 6.65 -32.61 -20.55
CA ALA A 139 5.78 -31.55 -21.04
C ALA A 139 4.83 -31.03 -19.95
N ARG A 140 4.21 -31.94 -19.19
CA ARG A 140 3.34 -31.58 -18.06
C ARG A 140 4.10 -30.83 -16.96
N ARG A 141 5.31 -31.26 -16.61
CA ARG A 141 6.15 -30.59 -15.59
C ARG A 141 6.50 -29.17 -16.02
N GLN A 142 6.96 -29.01 -17.26
CA GLN A 142 7.31 -27.71 -17.83
C GLN A 142 6.11 -26.74 -17.82
N ALA A 143 4.92 -27.21 -18.24
CA ALA A 143 3.71 -26.37 -18.22
C ALA A 143 3.31 -25.93 -16.80
N ILE A 144 3.40 -26.84 -15.83
CA ILE A 144 3.09 -26.53 -14.42
C ILE A 144 4.13 -25.57 -13.85
N ASP A 145 5.42 -25.80 -14.09
CA ASP A 145 6.49 -24.96 -13.57
C ASP A 145 6.42 -23.54 -14.15
N ALA A 146 6.12 -23.41 -15.45
CA ALA A 146 5.86 -22.12 -16.07
C ALA A 146 4.65 -21.40 -15.44
N THR A 147 3.58 -22.14 -15.10
CA THR A 147 2.40 -21.57 -14.43
C THR A 147 2.70 -21.13 -13.01
N ILE A 148 3.47 -21.94 -12.25
CA ILE A 148 3.90 -21.60 -10.89
C ILE A 148 4.78 -20.34 -10.91
N GLU A 149 5.71 -20.26 -11.84
CA GLU A 149 6.59 -19.11 -12.00
C GLU A 149 5.79 -17.85 -12.35
N LYS A 150 4.89 -17.93 -13.33
CA LYS A 150 3.98 -16.82 -13.67
C LYS A 150 3.17 -16.35 -12.46
N PHE A 151 2.60 -17.27 -11.70
CA PHE A 151 1.84 -16.95 -10.50
C PHE A 151 2.69 -16.20 -9.45
N ARG A 152 3.96 -16.59 -9.27
CA ARG A 152 4.89 -15.91 -8.35
C ARG A 152 5.23 -14.50 -8.83
N GLN A 153 5.43 -14.33 -10.13
CA GLN A 153 5.69 -13.03 -10.74
C GLN A 153 4.48 -12.10 -10.56
N ASP A 154 3.27 -12.59 -10.86
CA ASP A 154 2.03 -11.82 -10.71
C ASP A 154 1.80 -11.39 -9.24
N ILE A 155 2.09 -12.27 -8.27
CA ILE A 155 2.05 -11.92 -6.83
C ILE A 155 3.09 -10.84 -6.50
N SER A 156 4.32 -11.00 -6.97
CA SER A 156 5.42 -10.06 -6.66
C SER A 156 5.11 -8.66 -7.21
N GLN A 157 4.54 -8.59 -8.41
CA GLN A 157 4.07 -7.34 -9.01
C GLN A 157 2.93 -6.71 -8.19
N ALA A 158 1.95 -7.51 -7.75
CA ALA A 158 0.86 -7.02 -6.90
C ALA A 158 1.36 -6.47 -5.56
N ILE A 159 2.35 -7.13 -4.94
CA ILE A 159 2.99 -6.66 -3.70
C ILE A 159 3.72 -5.33 -3.95
N ALA A 160 4.50 -5.23 -5.03
CA ALA A 160 5.22 -4.02 -5.38
C ALA A 160 4.27 -2.84 -5.64
N SER A 161 3.21 -3.07 -6.41
CA SER A 161 2.16 -2.07 -6.69
C SER A 161 1.49 -1.61 -5.40
N ARG A 162 1.12 -2.53 -4.50
CA ARG A 162 0.55 -2.17 -3.20
C ARG A 162 1.52 -1.38 -2.34
N LYS A 163 2.81 -1.74 -2.32
CA LYS A 163 3.84 -1.01 -1.57
C LYS A 163 3.97 0.43 -2.08
N GLN A 164 3.96 0.62 -3.40
CA GLN A 164 3.99 1.95 -4.02
C GLN A 164 2.74 2.77 -3.66
N ALA A 165 1.55 2.19 -3.80
CA ALA A 165 0.29 2.86 -3.47
C ALA A 165 0.24 3.29 -1.99
N VAL A 166 0.66 2.43 -1.07
CA VAL A 166 0.72 2.75 0.36
C VAL A 166 1.77 3.82 0.64
N SER A 167 2.96 3.75 0.02
CA SER A 167 3.99 4.78 0.18
C SER A 167 3.52 6.14 -0.32
N ALA A 168 2.81 6.17 -1.45
CA ALA A 168 2.22 7.39 -2.01
C ALA A 168 1.16 7.96 -1.06
N ALA A 169 0.25 7.14 -0.54
CA ALA A 169 -0.77 7.56 0.42
C ALA A 169 -0.16 8.13 1.72
N VAL A 170 0.89 7.49 2.26
CA VAL A 170 1.61 7.99 3.43
C VAL A 170 2.24 9.36 3.13
N GLN A 171 2.86 9.54 1.95
CA GLN A 171 3.45 10.82 1.57
C GLN A 171 2.38 11.92 1.40
N THR A 172 1.26 11.60 0.76
CA THR A 172 0.12 12.53 0.62
C THR A 172 -0.38 12.98 1.99
N PHE A 173 -0.60 12.03 2.91
CA PHE A 173 -1.05 12.34 4.26
C PHE A 173 -0.04 13.23 5.01
N GLN A 174 1.27 12.97 4.87
CA GLN A 174 2.32 13.81 5.45
C GLN A 174 2.30 15.24 4.89
N ASN A 175 2.12 15.39 3.58
CA ASN A 175 2.07 16.71 2.95
C ASN A 175 0.83 17.51 3.38
N VAL A 176 -0.35 16.87 3.38
CA VAL A 176 -1.60 17.49 3.87
C VAL A 176 -1.45 17.93 5.31
N LYS A 177 -0.82 17.10 6.14
CA LYS A 177 -0.51 17.45 7.52
C LYS A 177 0.35 18.70 7.59
N ILE A 178 1.52 18.72 6.93
CA ILE A 178 2.43 19.88 6.96
C ILE A 178 1.69 21.16 6.55
N ALA A 179 0.89 21.11 5.49
CA ALA A 179 0.08 22.24 5.06
C ALA A 179 -0.95 22.68 6.10
N ALA A 180 -1.67 21.73 6.72
CA ALA A 180 -2.64 22.02 7.78
C ALA A 180 -1.97 22.66 9.01
N LEU A 181 -0.74 22.24 9.33
CA LEU A 181 0.05 22.80 10.42
C LEU A 181 0.47 24.24 10.16
N GLU A 182 1.06 24.50 8.99
CA GLU A 182 1.49 25.84 8.63
C GLU A 182 0.28 26.80 8.55
N LYS A 183 -0.86 26.32 8.03
CA LYS A 183 -2.11 27.07 8.06
C LYS A 183 -2.59 27.35 9.49
N ALA A 184 -2.56 26.37 10.39
CA ALA A 184 -2.98 26.58 11.77
C ALA A 184 -2.08 27.58 12.50
N LYS A 185 -0.76 27.56 12.25
CA LYS A 185 0.18 28.57 12.77
C LYS A 185 -0.13 29.97 12.24
N ALA A 186 -0.37 30.09 10.94
CA ALA A 186 -0.73 31.36 10.29
C ALA A 186 -2.07 31.91 10.81
N ASP A 187 -3.11 31.07 10.89
CA ASP A 187 -4.42 31.45 11.42
C ASP A 187 -4.30 31.90 12.90
N CYS A 188 -3.45 31.24 13.69
CA CYS A 188 -3.13 31.64 15.07
C CYS A 188 -2.42 33.00 15.14
N ALA A 189 -1.42 33.25 14.30
CA ALA A 189 -0.70 34.53 14.25
C ALA A 189 -1.58 35.68 13.75
N ALA A 190 -2.56 35.39 12.89
CA ALA A 190 -3.53 36.34 12.36
C ALA A 190 -4.69 36.64 13.33
N GLY A 191 -4.69 36.08 14.55
CA GLY A 191 -5.75 36.34 15.52
C GLY A 191 -7.08 35.66 15.18
N ILE A 192 -7.11 34.65 14.31
CA ILE A 192 -8.35 33.93 13.96
C ILE A 192 -8.90 33.18 15.18
N ASN A 193 -10.23 33.23 15.36
CA ASN A 193 -10.92 32.58 16.48
C ASN A 193 -10.51 31.10 16.63
N PRO A 194 -10.12 30.64 17.85
CA PRO A 194 -9.69 29.26 18.12
C PRO A 194 -10.62 28.16 17.61
N LYS A 195 -11.94 28.39 17.63
CA LYS A 195 -12.93 27.42 17.13
C LYS A 195 -12.77 27.24 15.62
N THR A 196 -12.59 28.33 14.89
CA THR A 196 -12.37 28.34 13.44
C THR A 196 -11.03 27.68 13.08
N VAL A 197 -9.95 28.00 13.79
CA VAL A 197 -8.64 27.36 13.57
C VAL A 197 -8.73 25.84 13.74
N ARG A 198 -9.42 25.37 14.78
CA ARG A 198 -9.64 23.94 15.04
C ARG A 198 -10.46 23.27 13.94
N GLU A 199 -11.54 23.92 13.49
CA GLU A 199 -12.43 23.42 12.45
C GLU A 199 -11.67 23.28 11.12
N ASN A 200 -10.94 24.33 10.73
CA ASN A 200 -10.09 24.34 9.54
C ASN A 200 -9.04 23.23 9.58
N PHE A 201 -8.35 23.07 10.71
CA PHE A 201 -7.35 22.02 10.89
C PHE A 201 -7.97 20.63 10.77
N ARG A 202 -9.13 20.39 11.38
CA ARG A 202 -9.84 19.09 11.28
C ARG A 202 -10.28 18.79 9.86
N GLN A 203 -10.83 19.77 9.16
CA GLN A 203 -11.26 19.62 7.77
C GLN A 203 -10.06 19.30 6.85
N ALA A 204 -8.95 20.02 7.03
CA ALA A 204 -7.72 19.76 6.28
C ALA A 204 -7.18 18.34 6.56
N MET A 205 -7.15 17.90 7.82
CA MET A 205 -6.71 16.55 8.18
C MET A 205 -7.64 15.45 7.64
N LYS A 206 -8.95 15.69 7.58
CA LYS A 206 -9.93 14.75 7.00
C LYS A 206 -9.73 14.62 5.49
N ALA A 207 -9.51 15.72 4.80
CA ALA A 207 -9.24 15.70 3.35
C ALA A 207 -7.97 14.92 2.97
N GLY A 208 -7.03 14.71 3.90
CA GLY A 208 -5.85 13.86 3.68
C GLY A 208 -6.05 12.38 4.03
N GLN A 209 -7.19 12.02 4.62
CA GLN A 209 -7.57 10.64 4.98
C GLN A 209 -8.43 9.96 3.92
N ASP A 210 -9.09 10.74 3.07
CA ASP A 210 -9.89 10.32 1.91
C ASP A 210 -8.99 10.06 0.68
#